data_AF-A0A1L7TFH2-F1
#
_entry.id   AF-A0A1L7TFH2-F1
#
_cell.length_a   1.000
_cell.length_b   1.000
_cell.length_c   1.000
_cell.angle_alpha   90.00
_cell.angle_beta   90.00
_cell.angle_gamma   90.00
#
_symmetry.space_group_name_H-M   'P 1'
#
loop_
_entity.id
_entity.type
_entity.pdbx_description
1 polymer ?
#
loop_
_entity_poly.entity_id
_entity_poly.type
_entity_poly.pdbx_seq_one_letter_code
_entity_poly.pdbx_strand_id
1 'polypeptide(L)'
;MPKNACKRLERLDADFSWITPGSLRNLLSVCESLRFLDIKVVTMLSTTCDPFKYFFGDWIQHCHALESLDIQIKASRRWTDGLAGGREVQEHTWAANNIGSLQNLTRLKRFSLSVELRHLTMPPGPSVPTPSPAKLDFEPMLPTSIEQFEIRKIGIPNYKDFVRNIRELLQSKRLKNLHHVSMAANLKPHHLVQSGWEVQLRGSGQSKKVIYLLNEGRKKRVRSSYHE
;
A
#
# COMPACT_ATOMS: atom_id res chain seq x y z
N MET A 1 0.55 -7.96 27.23
CA MET A 1 1.73 -7.60 26.41
C MET A 1 2.74 -6.82 27.24
N PRO A 2 4.04 -7.14 27.19
CA PRO A 2 5.07 -6.42 27.93
C PRO A 2 5.36 -5.05 27.30
N LYS A 3 4.68 -3.99 27.78
CA LYS A 3 4.72 -2.64 27.20
C LYS A 3 6.13 -2.07 27.01
N ASN A 4 7.04 -2.31 27.96
CA ASN A 4 8.41 -1.79 27.91
C ASN A 4 9.25 -2.43 26.78
N ALA A 5 9.03 -3.71 26.49
CA ALA A 5 9.71 -4.38 25.38
C ALA A 5 9.20 -3.86 24.04
N CYS A 6 7.88 -3.66 23.90
CA CYS A 6 7.27 -3.13 22.68
C CYS A 6 7.70 -1.68 22.38
N LYS A 7 7.90 -0.83 23.40
CA LYS A 7 8.38 0.55 23.21
C LYS A 7 9.73 0.63 22.50
N ARG A 8 10.61 -0.34 22.73
CA ARG A 8 11.97 -0.41 22.14
C ARG A 8 12.02 -1.26 20.87
N LEU A 9 10.89 -1.78 20.42
CA LEU A 9 10.85 -2.62 19.23
C LEU A 9 11.13 -1.76 17.99
N GLU A 10 12.28 -1.99 17.35
CA GLU A 10 12.63 -1.29 16.10
C GLU A 10 12.08 -1.98 14.86
N ARG A 11 11.85 -3.30 14.94
CA ARG A 11 11.39 -4.12 13.81
C ARG A 11 10.27 -5.03 14.25
N LEU A 12 9.15 -4.97 13.53
CA LEU A 12 8.05 -5.91 13.63
C LEU A 12 7.80 -6.52 12.26
N ASP A 13 7.93 -7.84 12.19
CA ASP A 13 7.60 -8.65 11.03
C ASP A 13 6.54 -9.65 11.50
N ALA A 14 5.33 -9.55 10.96
CA ALA A 14 4.18 -10.29 11.45
C ALA A 14 3.31 -10.83 10.32
N ASP A 15 3.21 -12.15 10.25
CA ASP A 15 2.30 -12.88 9.37
C ASP A 15 1.15 -13.47 10.20
N PHE A 16 0.00 -12.80 10.15
CA PHE A 16 -1.20 -13.21 10.86
C PHE A 16 -2.11 -14.03 9.95
N SER A 17 -2.35 -15.29 10.33
CA SER A 17 -3.41 -16.12 9.73
C SER A 17 -4.81 -15.72 10.21
N TRP A 18 -4.90 -15.03 11.36
CA TRP A 18 -6.09 -14.40 11.90
C TRP A 18 -5.69 -13.42 13.01
N ILE A 19 -6.07 -12.16 12.89
CA ILE A 19 -5.94 -11.14 13.95
C ILE A 19 -7.15 -10.20 13.87
N THR A 20 -7.64 -9.68 14.99
CA THR A 20 -8.69 -8.65 14.94
C THR A 20 -8.06 -7.26 14.78
N PRO A 21 -8.71 -6.32 14.08
CA PRO A 21 -8.25 -4.93 13.98
C PRO A 21 -7.87 -4.30 15.32
N GLY A 22 -8.70 -4.50 16.36
CA GLY A 22 -8.45 -3.96 17.69
C GLY A 22 -7.20 -4.55 18.36
N SER A 23 -6.93 -5.83 18.18
CA SER A 23 -5.73 -6.47 18.73
C SER A 23 -4.46 -5.92 18.07
N LEU A 24 -4.49 -5.76 16.75
CA LEU A 24 -3.35 -5.21 16.01
C LEU A 24 -3.12 -3.73 16.34
N ARG A 25 -4.19 -2.93 16.45
CA ARG A 25 -4.11 -1.54 16.92
C ARG A 25 -3.45 -1.44 18.30
N ASN A 26 -3.83 -2.31 19.24
CA ASN A 26 -3.27 -2.33 20.59
C ASN A 26 -1.80 -2.74 20.63
N LEU A 27 -1.37 -3.62 19.73
CA LEU A 27 0.04 -3.95 19.53
C LEU A 27 0.81 -2.73 19.02
N LEU A 28 0.31 -2.07 17.97
CA LEU A 28 1.01 -0.95 17.34
C LEU A 28 1.04 0.31 18.21
N SER A 29 0.02 0.55 19.05
CA SER A 29 -0.11 1.75 19.88
C SER A 29 1.00 1.97 20.90
N VAL A 30 1.82 0.95 21.18
CA VAL A 30 2.94 1.00 22.13
C VAL A 30 4.32 0.93 21.46
N CYS A 31 4.39 0.79 20.13
CA CYS A 31 5.64 0.61 19.38
C CYS A 31 6.25 1.95 18.92
N GLU A 32 6.61 2.83 19.84
CA GLU A 32 7.11 4.18 19.55
C GLU A 32 8.43 4.21 18.75
N SER A 33 9.32 3.23 18.98
CA SER A 33 10.65 3.16 18.33
C SER A 33 10.65 2.41 17.00
N LEU A 34 9.48 2.07 16.45
CA LEU A 34 9.39 1.22 15.27
C LEU A 34 10.00 1.90 14.03
N ARG A 35 10.96 1.24 13.40
CA ARG A 35 11.64 1.68 12.16
C ARG A 35 11.23 0.83 10.96
N PHE A 36 10.94 -0.44 11.19
CA PHE A 36 10.55 -1.39 10.14
C PHE A 36 9.27 -2.10 10.55
N LEU A 37 8.23 -1.93 9.74
CA LEU A 37 6.95 -2.62 9.92
C LEU A 37 6.64 -3.45 8.67
N ASP A 38 6.55 -4.75 8.83
CA ASP A 38 6.00 -5.66 7.83
C ASP A 38 4.80 -6.37 8.45
N ILE A 39 3.62 -6.13 7.88
CA ILE A 39 2.39 -6.77 8.32
C ILE A 39 1.76 -7.48 7.14
N LYS A 40 1.63 -8.79 7.29
CA LYS A 40 0.79 -9.62 6.44
C LYS A 40 -0.40 -10.13 7.22
N VAL A 41 -1.60 -9.84 6.73
CA VAL A 41 -2.86 -10.35 7.28
C VAL A 41 -3.50 -11.23 6.22
N VAL A 42 -3.57 -12.52 6.49
CA VAL A 42 -4.44 -13.45 5.78
C VAL A 42 -5.69 -13.63 6.63
N THR A 43 -6.87 -13.37 6.10
CA THR A 43 -8.11 -13.49 6.89
C THR A 43 -9.27 -14.02 6.06
N MET A 44 -10.23 -14.63 6.75
CA MET A 44 -11.56 -14.84 6.20
C MET A 44 -12.44 -13.63 6.54
N LEU A 45 -13.07 -13.05 5.52
CA LEU A 45 -14.02 -11.96 5.69
C LEU A 45 -15.17 -12.41 6.60
N SER A 46 -15.26 -11.80 7.78
CA SER A 46 -16.31 -12.02 8.78
C SER A 46 -16.65 -10.69 9.47
N THR A 47 -17.75 -10.62 10.21
CA THR A 47 -18.17 -9.41 10.94
C THR A 47 -17.12 -8.92 11.96
N THR A 48 -16.33 -9.84 12.51
CA THR A 48 -15.27 -9.59 13.49
C THR A 48 -13.90 -9.31 12.86
N CYS A 49 -13.67 -9.78 11.63
CA CYS A 49 -12.43 -9.56 10.87
C CYS A 49 -12.74 -9.01 9.48
N ASP A 50 -13.04 -7.71 9.47
CA ASP A 50 -13.24 -6.92 8.27
C ASP A 50 -11.91 -6.21 7.88
N PRO A 51 -11.31 -6.50 6.71
CA PRO A 51 -10.09 -5.84 6.24
C PRO A 51 -10.24 -4.32 6.14
N PHE A 52 -11.46 -3.81 5.95
CA PHE A 52 -11.69 -2.37 5.86
C PHE A 52 -11.65 -1.65 7.21
N LYS A 53 -11.62 -2.40 8.33
CA LYS A 53 -11.45 -1.84 9.68
C LYS A 53 -9.97 -1.70 10.10
N TYR A 54 -9.04 -2.07 9.22
CA TYR A 54 -7.62 -1.89 9.46
C TYR A 54 -7.19 -0.49 9.00
N PHE A 55 -7.11 0.44 9.94
CA PHE A 55 -6.70 1.83 9.69
C PHE A 55 -5.23 2.01 10.03
N PHE A 56 -4.36 1.27 9.34
CA PHE A 56 -2.92 1.23 9.61
C PHE A 56 -2.30 2.63 9.60
N GLY A 57 -2.64 3.44 8.61
CA GLY A 57 -2.15 4.80 8.51
C GLY A 57 -2.39 5.61 9.78
N ASP A 58 -3.59 5.51 10.37
CA ASP A 58 -3.94 6.20 11.61
C ASP A 58 -3.27 5.56 12.84
N TRP A 59 -3.15 4.24 12.85
CA TRP A 59 -2.61 3.51 13.99
C TRP A 59 -1.11 3.65 14.15
N ILE A 60 -0.38 4.12 13.14
CA ILE A 60 1.07 4.27 13.17
C ILE A 60 1.52 5.74 13.19
N GLN A 61 0.61 6.70 13.37
CA GLN A 61 0.94 8.13 13.39
C GLN A 61 1.96 8.51 14.46
N HIS A 62 2.00 7.77 15.58
CA HIS A 62 2.97 7.98 16.65
C HIS A 62 4.34 7.33 16.39
N CYS A 63 4.48 6.51 15.34
CA CYS A 63 5.73 5.85 14.97
C CYS A 63 6.64 6.79 14.16
N HIS A 64 7.11 7.89 14.76
CA HIS A 64 7.88 8.92 14.07
C HIS A 64 9.24 8.42 13.53
N ALA A 65 9.74 7.29 14.04
CA ALA A 65 10.97 6.65 13.59
C ALA A 65 10.78 5.73 12.37
N LEU A 66 9.55 5.55 11.87
CA LEU A 66 9.26 4.58 10.83
C LEU A 66 9.94 4.92 9.51
N GLU A 67 10.80 4.03 9.03
CA GLU A 67 11.55 4.16 7.78
C GLU A 67 10.99 3.27 6.66
N SER A 68 10.39 2.14 7.03
CA SER A 68 9.85 1.16 6.09
C SER A 68 8.51 0.60 6.57
N LEU A 69 7.53 0.58 5.67
CA LEU A 69 6.20 0.04 5.90
C LEU A 69 5.80 -0.87 4.73
N ASP A 70 5.56 -2.15 5.01
CA ASP A 70 4.93 -3.10 4.08
C ASP A 70 3.62 -3.60 4.70
N ILE A 71 2.53 -3.46 3.95
CA ILE A 71 1.20 -3.91 4.36
C ILE A 71 0.66 -4.82 3.26
N GLN A 72 0.47 -6.09 3.61
CA GLN A 72 -0.21 -7.07 2.79
C GLN A 72 -1.49 -7.56 3.45
N ILE A 73 -2.64 -7.32 2.83
CA ILE A 73 -3.91 -7.93 3.22
C ILE A 73 -4.36 -8.90 2.15
N LYS A 74 -4.64 -10.14 2.56
CA LYS A 74 -5.27 -11.18 1.75
C LYS A 74 -6.53 -11.62 2.46
N ALA A 75 -7.68 -11.21 1.97
CA ALA A 75 -8.95 -11.67 2.52
C ALA A 75 -9.64 -12.61 1.53
N SER A 76 -10.14 -13.73 2.03
CA SER A 76 -11.02 -14.63 1.27
C SER A 76 -12.40 -14.67 1.91
N ARG A 77 -13.46 -14.91 1.15
CA ARG A 77 -14.82 -14.97 1.69
C ARG A 77 -15.52 -16.29 1.38
N ARG A 78 -16.19 -16.87 2.37
CA ARG A 78 -17.35 -17.77 2.19
C ARG A 78 -18.62 -16.91 2.32
N TRP A 79 -19.54 -16.99 1.35
CA TRP A 79 -20.63 -16.02 1.15
C TRP A 79 -21.85 -16.22 2.07
N THR A 80 -21.72 -16.81 3.26
CA THR A 80 -22.87 -17.00 4.17
C THR A 80 -23.39 -15.70 4.80
N ASP A 81 -22.66 -14.59 4.68
CA ASP A 81 -22.86 -13.42 5.55
C ASP A 81 -23.42 -12.17 4.83
N GLY A 82 -24.28 -12.30 3.80
CA GLY A 82 -25.21 -11.25 3.33
C GLY A 82 -24.69 -9.89 2.79
N LEU A 83 -23.41 -9.55 2.94
CA LEU A 83 -22.86 -8.24 2.56
C LEU A 83 -22.43 -8.21 1.06
N ALA A 84 -23.32 -7.98 0.11
CA ALA A 84 -22.99 -7.82 -1.32
C ALA A 84 -23.15 -6.36 -1.79
N GLY A 85 -22.27 -5.89 -2.70
CA GLY A 85 -22.37 -4.59 -3.40
C GLY A 85 -21.25 -3.56 -3.08
N GLY A 86 -20.62 -2.97 -4.12
CA GLY A 86 -19.80 -1.74 -4.02
C GLY A 86 -18.32 -1.84 -3.62
N ARG A 87 -17.72 -3.04 -3.59
CA ARG A 87 -16.45 -3.25 -2.86
C ARG A 87 -15.15 -2.79 -3.54
N GLU A 88 -15.07 -2.70 -4.87
CA GLU A 88 -13.86 -2.11 -5.52
C GLU A 88 -13.67 -0.65 -5.10
N VAL A 89 -14.78 0.09 -4.95
CA VAL A 89 -14.78 1.43 -4.39
C VAL A 89 -14.42 1.44 -2.91
N GLN A 90 -14.78 0.39 -2.15
CA GLN A 90 -14.35 0.24 -0.75
C GLN A 90 -12.86 -0.07 -0.63
N GLU A 91 -12.29 -0.93 -1.49
CA GLU A 91 -10.84 -1.19 -1.56
C GLU A 91 -10.07 0.07 -1.91
N HIS A 92 -10.52 0.78 -2.96
CA HIS A 92 -9.92 2.03 -3.39
C HIS A 92 -9.99 3.10 -2.30
N THR A 93 -11.16 3.29 -1.68
CA THR A 93 -11.36 4.28 -0.60
C THR A 93 -10.54 3.92 0.63
N TRP A 94 -10.52 2.64 1.02
CA TRP A 94 -9.70 2.17 2.13
C TRP A 94 -8.21 2.36 1.87
N ALA A 95 -7.74 2.06 0.67
CA ALA A 95 -6.35 2.29 0.28
C ALA A 95 -6.04 3.78 0.31
N ALA A 96 -6.88 4.63 -0.28
CA ALA A 96 -6.72 6.08 -0.28
C ALA A 96 -6.62 6.65 1.14
N ASN A 97 -7.48 6.21 2.06
CA ASN A 97 -7.43 6.64 3.45
C ASN A 97 -6.13 6.21 4.13
N ASN A 98 -5.73 4.95 3.99
CA ASN A 98 -4.50 4.45 4.61
C ASN A 98 -3.23 5.12 4.07
N ILE A 99 -3.17 5.38 2.75
CA ILE A 99 -2.05 6.07 2.12
C ILE A 99 -2.06 7.56 2.53
N GLY A 100 -3.23 8.19 2.52
CA GLY A 100 -3.39 9.60 2.87
C GLY A 100 -2.94 9.93 4.29
N SER A 101 -3.12 9.01 5.25
CA SER A 101 -2.61 9.21 6.61
C SER A 101 -1.09 9.17 6.71
N LEU A 102 -0.34 8.69 5.71
CA LEU A 102 1.14 8.56 5.80
C LEU A 102 1.90 9.89 5.69
N GLN A 103 1.23 10.99 5.35
CA GLN A 103 1.86 12.30 5.12
C GLN A 103 2.73 12.79 6.28
N ASN A 104 2.35 12.46 7.52
CA ASN A 104 3.05 12.90 8.73
C ASN A 104 4.27 12.04 9.09
N LEU A 105 4.49 10.93 8.39
CA LEU A 105 5.61 10.01 8.65
C LEU A 105 6.87 10.50 7.92
N THR A 106 7.46 11.57 8.44
CA THR A 106 8.57 12.33 7.82
C THR A 106 9.88 11.57 7.65
N ARG A 107 9.99 10.36 8.22
CA ARG A 107 11.14 9.47 8.05
C ARG A 107 10.86 8.27 7.15
N LEU A 108 9.63 8.11 6.67
CA LEU A 108 9.22 6.97 5.86
C LEU A 108 9.89 7.07 4.49
N LYS A 109 10.80 6.14 4.21
CA LYS A 109 11.54 6.03 2.95
C LYS A 109 10.91 4.99 2.02
N ARG A 110 10.34 3.93 2.57
CA ARG A 110 9.78 2.83 1.79
C ARG A 110 8.35 2.52 2.21
N PHE A 111 7.45 2.45 1.24
CA PHE A 111 6.08 2.07 1.48
C PHE A 111 5.58 1.09 0.41
N SER A 112 5.00 -0.02 0.83
CA SER A 112 4.36 -1.01 -0.03
C SER A 112 2.96 -1.34 0.48
N LEU A 113 2.01 -1.41 -0.46
CA LEU A 113 0.64 -1.81 -0.19
C LEU A 113 0.16 -2.89 -1.17
N SER A 114 -0.35 -3.98 -0.62
CA SER A 114 -0.94 -5.08 -1.38
C SER A 114 -2.26 -5.51 -0.73
N VAL A 115 -3.38 -5.28 -1.41
CA VAL A 115 -4.69 -5.79 -0.96
C VAL A 115 -5.20 -6.79 -1.98
N GLU A 116 -5.54 -8.00 -1.56
CA GLU A 116 -6.15 -9.02 -2.42
C GLU A 116 -7.42 -9.53 -1.74
N LEU A 117 -8.58 -9.18 -2.28
CA LEU A 117 -9.85 -9.74 -1.84
C LEU A 117 -10.29 -10.83 -2.84
N ARG A 118 -10.31 -12.09 -2.41
CA ARG A 118 -10.76 -13.22 -3.24
C ARG A 118 -12.25 -13.49 -3.03
N HIS A 119 -12.97 -13.61 -4.14
CA HIS A 119 -14.38 -13.96 -4.17
C HIS A 119 -14.56 -15.42 -4.63
N LEU A 120 -15.23 -16.23 -3.81
CA LEU A 120 -15.69 -17.57 -4.18
C LEU A 120 -17.15 -17.46 -4.66
N THR A 121 -17.33 -17.26 -5.97
CA THR A 121 -18.53 -17.47 -6.84
C THR A 121 -19.97 -17.33 -6.28
N MET A 122 -20.71 -16.29 -6.71
CA MET A 122 -22.13 -16.26 -7.18
C MET A 122 -22.53 -14.80 -7.58
N PRO A 123 -23.67 -14.53 -8.27
CA PRO A 123 -23.92 -13.29 -9.03
C PRO A 123 -24.01 -12.00 -8.17
N PRO A 124 -23.85 -10.81 -8.79
CA PRO A 124 -23.85 -9.53 -8.08
C PRO A 124 -25.15 -9.30 -7.31
N GLY A 125 -25.04 -9.13 -5.99
CA GLY A 125 -26.14 -8.64 -5.15
C GLY A 125 -26.34 -7.13 -5.31
N PRO A 126 -27.43 -6.58 -4.75
CA PRO A 126 -27.82 -5.18 -4.93
C PRO A 126 -26.73 -4.21 -4.48
N SER A 127 -26.54 -3.15 -5.27
CA SER A 127 -25.53 -2.11 -5.06
C SER A 127 -25.79 -1.34 -3.76
N VAL A 128 -24.91 -1.47 -2.77
CA VAL A 128 -24.88 -0.54 -1.63
C VAL A 128 -24.37 0.80 -2.15
N PRO A 129 -24.99 1.95 -1.77
CA PRO A 129 -24.47 3.26 -2.14
C PRO A 129 -23.03 3.39 -1.66
N THR A 130 -22.14 3.56 -2.63
CA THR A 130 -20.72 3.79 -2.37
C THR A 130 -20.55 5.14 -1.66
N PRO A 131 -19.81 5.22 -0.54
CA PRO A 131 -19.35 6.51 -0.05
C PRO A 131 -18.61 7.23 -1.19
N SER A 132 -18.72 8.56 -1.26
CA SER A 132 -17.98 9.34 -2.26
C SER A 132 -16.50 8.93 -2.19
N PRO A 133 -15.91 8.44 -3.29
CA PRO A 133 -14.60 7.83 -3.22
C PRO A 133 -13.60 8.87 -2.75
N ALA A 134 -12.85 8.55 -1.70
CA ALA A 134 -11.60 9.26 -1.43
C ALA A 134 -10.75 9.10 -2.71
N LYS A 135 -10.48 10.23 -3.38
CA LYS A 135 -9.72 10.23 -4.64
C LYS A 135 -8.29 9.80 -4.30
N LEU A 136 -7.84 8.65 -4.82
CA LEU A 136 -6.42 8.32 -4.77
C LEU A 136 -5.68 9.44 -5.49
N ASP A 137 -4.74 10.07 -4.80
CA ASP A 137 -3.88 11.11 -5.34
C ASP A 137 -2.52 10.98 -4.66
N PHE A 138 -1.61 10.23 -5.30
CA PHE A 138 -0.39 9.79 -4.63
C PHE A 138 0.57 10.93 -4.34
N GLU A 139 0.63 11.94 -5.20
CA GLU A 139 1.55 13.05 -5.01
C GLU A 139 1.31 13.76 -3.69
N PRO A 140 0.10 14.23 -3.30
CA PRO A 140 -0.10 14.84 -2.00
C PRO A 140 -0.08 13.83 -0.86
N MET A 141 -0.52 12.58 -1.06
CA MET A 141 -0.69 11.59 0.02
C MET A 141 0.62 11.02 0.58
N LEU A 142 1.69 10.94 -0.22
CA LEU A 142 2.96 10.36 0.27
C LEU A 142 3.77 11.37 1.11
N PRO A 143 4.61 10.94 2.06
CA PRO A 143 5.53 11.84 2.75
C PRO A 143 6.69 12.28 1.83
N THR A 144 7.25 13.47 2.03
CA THR A 144 8.37 14.02 1.21
C THR A 144 9.67 13.22 1.32
N SER A 145 9.81 12.42 2.38
CA SER A 145 10.93 11.51 2.60
C SER A 145 10.88 10.25 1.75
N ILE A 146 9.76 9.98 1.07
CA ILE A 146 9.57 8.72 0.35
C ILE A 146 10.62 8.57 -0.77
N GLU A 147 11.23 7.40 -0.81
CA GLU A 147 12.25 7.00 -1.76
C GLU A 147 11.74 5.88 -2.68
N GLN A 148 10.95 4.97 -2.12
CA GLN A 148 10.41 3.80 -2.80
C GLN A 148 8.93 3.63 -2.47
N PHE A 149 8.11 3.46 -3.50
CA PHE A 149 6.67 3.33 -3.38
C PHE A 149 6.15 2.15 -4.22
N GLU A 150 5.31 1.32 -3.64
CA GLU A 150 4.80 0.12 -4.29
C GLU A 150 3.31 -0.12 -4.06
N ILE A 151 2.59 -0.46 -5.14
CA ILE A 151 1.17 -0.88 -5.10
C ILE A 151 0.94 -2.14 -5.95
N ARG A 152 0.61 -3.28 -5.33
CA ARG A 152 0.59 -4.57 -6.05
C ARG A 152 -0.77 -5.14 -6.44
N LYS A 153 -1.85 -4.95 -5.68
CA LYS A 153 -3.09 -5.71 -5.92
C LYS A 153 -4.39 -4.95 -5.66
N ILE A 154 -4.33 -3.65 -5.38
CA ILE A 154 -5.53 -2.86 -5.08
C ILE A 154 -6.50 -2.86 -6.26
N GLY A 155 -7.81 -2.93 -5.99
CA GLY A 155 -8.84 -2.67 -7.00
C GLY A 155 -8.67 -1.29 -7.63
N ILE A 156 -8.68 -1.22 -8.97
CA ILE A 156 -8.54 0.02 -9.74
C ILE A 156 -9.90 0.32 -10.40
N PRO A 157 -10.77 1.13 -9.76
CA PRO A 157 -12.12 1.37 -10.28
C PRO A 157 -12.11 2.24 -11.55
N ASN A 158 -11.11 3.12 -11.71
CA ASN A 158 -10.91 3.90 -12.94
C ASN A 158 -9.45 3.86 -13.41
N TYR A 159 -9.22 3.08 -14.47
CA TYR A 159 -7.90 2.90 -15.07
C TYR A 159 -7.27 4.23 -15.56
N LYS A 160 -8.06 5.12 -16.18
CA LYS A 160 -7.53 6.38 -16.74
C LYS A 160 -7.06 7.32 -15.65
N ASP A 161 -7.86 7.47 -14.59
CA ASP A 161 -7.50 8.30 -13.44
C ASP A 161 -6.27 7.73 -12.72
N PHE A 162 -6.20 6.41 -12.55
CA PHE A 162 -5.05 5.76 -11.93
C PHE A 162 -3.76 6.02 -12.72
N VAL A 163 -3.77 5.83 -14.04
CA VAL A 163 -2.62 6.13 -14.91
C VAL A 163 -2.23 7.61 -14.82
N ARG A 164 -3.21 8.53 -14.81
CA ARG A 164 -2.95 9.97 -14.65
C ARG A 164 -2.24 10.25 -13.32
N ASN A 165 -2.77 9.75 -12.20
CA ASN A 165 -2.19 9.93 -10.87
C ASN A 165 -0.75 9.41 -10.79
N ILE A 166 -0.44 8.28 -11.43
CA ILE A 166 0.93 7.77 -11.51
C ILE A 166 1.81 8.73 -12.31
N ARG A 167 1.36 9.22 -13.47
CA ARG A 167 2.16 10.18 -14.26
C ARG A 167 2.42 11.47 -13.48
N GLU A 168 1.41 12.00 -12.80
CA GLU A 168 1.53 13.17 -11.92
C GLU A 168 2.56 12.91 -10.81
N LEU A 169 2.50 11.74 -10.16
CA LEU A 169 3.49 11.31 -9.17
C LEU A 169 4.92 11.30 -9.72
N LEU A 170 5.15 10.74 -10.92
CA LEU A 170 6.48 10.67 -11.55
C LEU A 170 7.02 12.05 -11.97
N GLN A 171 6.13 13.03 -12.15
CA GLN A 171 6.47 14.42 -12.48
C GLN A 171 6.58 15.31 -11.23
N SER A 172 6.35 14.76 -10.03
CA SER A 172 6.30 15.53 -8.80
C SER A 172 7.61 16.28 -8.54
N LYS A 173 7.48 17.59 -8.34
CA LYS A 173 8.59 18.45 -7.86
C LYS A 173 8.75 18.38 -6.34
N ARG A 174 7.73 17.89 -5.64
CA ARG A 174 7.68 17.76 -4.18
C ARG A 174 8.46 16.54 -3.70
N LEU A 175 8.28 15.40 -4.37
CA LEU A 175 8.86 14.11 -3.99
C LEU A 175 10.25 13.87 -4.62
N LYS A 176 11.22 14.75 -4.30
CA LYS A 176 12.57 14.73 -4.90
C LYS A 176 13.42 13.48 -4.57
N ASN A 177 13.02 12.73 -3.54
CA ASN A 177 13.72 11.51 -3.11
C ASN A 177 13.20 10.24 -3.78
N LEU A 178 12.00 10.30 -4.37
CA LEU A 178 11.34 9.18 -5.02
C LEU A 178 12.14 8.77 -6.25
N HIS A 179 12.67 7.55 -6.24
CA HIS A 179 13.50 7.02 -7.32
C HIS A 179 13.06 5.63 -7.79
N HIS A 180 12.12 5.02 -7.07
CA HIS A 180 11.57 3.71 -7.40
C HIS A 180 10.06 3.70 -7.15
N VAL A 181 9.30 3.44 -8.20
CA VAL A 181 7.86 3.15 -8.11
C VAL A 181 7.62 1.78 -8.72
N SER A 182 6.95 0.88 -8.01
CA SER A 182 6.52 -0.40 -8.59
C SER A 182 5.03 -0.61 -8.46
N MET A 183 4.46 -1.32 -9.45
CA MET A 183 3.03 -1.58 -9.47
C MET A 183 2.67 -2.89 -10.15
N ALA A 184 1.47 -3.40 -9.83
CA ALA A 184 0.89 -4.54 -10.52
C ALA A 184 0.88 -4.32 -12.05
N ALA A 185 1.21 -5.34 -12.83
CA ALA A 185 1.25 -5.23 -14.29
C ALA A 185 -0.11 -5.45 -14.98
N ASN A 186 -1.23 -5.30 -14.26
CA ASN A 186 -2.53 -5.12 -14.93
C ASN A 186 -2.58 -3.79 -15.71
N LEU A 187 -1.60 -2.91 -15.51
CA LEU A 187 -1.38 -1.71 -16.28
C LEU A 187 -0.59 -1.98 -17.56
N LYS A 188 -0.88 -1.20 -18.61
CA LYS A 188 -0.11 -1.24 -19.85
C LYS A 188 1.16 -0.40 -19.69
N PRO A 189 2.39 -0.97 -19.80
CA PRO A 189 3.64 -0.25 -19.53
C PRO A 189 3.83 1.00 -20.41
N HIS A 190 3.41 0.96 -21.67
CA HIS A 190 3.51 2.10 -22.59
C HIS A 190 2.65 3.29 -22.16
N HIS A 191 1.64 3.10 -21.29
CA HIS A 191 0.89 4.20 -20.70
C HIS A 191 1.67 4.91 -19.58
N LEU A 192 2.74 4.33 -19.06
CA LEU A 192 3.50 4.85 -17.92
C LEU A 192 4.84 5.47 -18.32
N VAL A 193 5.13 5.51 -19.62
CA VAL A 193 6.36 6.13 -20.14
C VAL A 193 6.38 7.61 -19.77
N GLN A 194 7.44 8.02 -19.08
CA GLN A 194 7.66 9.37 -18.58
C GLN A 194 9.14 9.72 -18.70
N SER A 195 9.45 10.96 -19.11
CA SER A 195 10.85 11.40 -19.22
C SER A 195 11.58 11.31 -17.87
N GLY A 196 12.82 10.82 -17.90
CA GLY A 196 13.65 10.59 -16.70
C GLY A 196 13.32 9.32 -15.91
N TRP A 197 12.38 8.50 -16.39
CA TRP A 197 11.98 7.25 -15.77
C TRP A 197 12.06 6.08 -16.75
N GLU A 198 12.81 5.05 -16.37
CA GLU A 198 12.90 3.81 -17.13
C GLU A 198 11.81 2.84 -16.69
N VAL A 199 11.09 2.26 -17.66
CA VAL A 199 10.05 1.26 -17.43
C VAL A 199 10.61 -0.15 -17.63
N GLN A 200 10.67 -0.94 -16.57
CA GLN A 200 11.05 -2.36 -16.61
C GLN A 200 9.86 -3.25 -16.26
N LEU A 201 9.72 -4.36 -16.95
CA LEU A 201 8.79 -5.44 -16.62
C LEU A 201 9.56 -6.61 -16.03
N ARG A 202 9.21 -7.07 -14.83
CA ARG A 202 9.77 -8.31 -14.25
C ARG A 202 8.67 -9.24 -13.77
N GLY A 203 8.92 -10.55 -13.85
CA GLY A 203 8.04 -11.63 -13.37
C GLY A 203 7.73 -12.70 -14.42
N SER A 204 7.67 -13.96 -14.00
CA SER A 204 7.27 -15.10 -14.84
C SER A 204 5.77 -15.39 -14.70
N GLY A 205 5.03 -15.35 -15.82
CA GLY A 205 3.57 -15.56 -15.88
C GLY A 205 2.73 -14.28 -15.71
N GLN A 206 1.55 -14.21 -16.37
CA GLN A 206 0.70 -13.00 -16.43
C GLN A 206 0.28 -12.46 -15.05
N SER A 207 0.07 -13.33 -14.05
CA SER A 207 -0.37 -12.97 -12.69
C SER A 207 0.75 -12.51 -11.74
N LYS A 208 2.02 -12.60 -12.15
CA LYS A 208 3.19 -12.20 -11.35
C LYS A 208 4.00 -11.06 -11.96
N LYS A 209 3.54 -10.49 -13.08
CA LYS A 209 4.22 -9.35 -13.70
C LYS A 209 4.06 -8.12 -12.82
N VAL A 210 5.17 -7.43 -12.59
CA VAL A 210 5.26 -6.15 -11.89
C VAL A 210 5.97 -5.17 -12.82
N ILE A 211 5.42 -3.95 -12.92
CA ILE A 211 6.05 -2.84 -13.61
C ILE A 211 6.90 -2.09 -12.59
N TYR A 212 8.16 -1.87 -12.94
CA TYR A 212 9.12 -1.10 -12.18
C TYR A 212 9.41 0.18 -12.96
N LEU A 213 9.27 1.32 -12.30
CA LEU A 213 9.61 2.63 -12.81
C LEU A 213 10.80 3.10 -11.99
N LEU A 214 11.94 3.29 -12.64
CA LEU A 214 13.20 3.63 -11.98
C LEU A 214 13.72 4.97 -12.50
N ASN A 215 14.01 5.91 -11.60
CA ASN A 215 14.51 7.22 -11.97
C ASN A 215 15.96 7.14 -12.50
N GLU A 216 16.17 7.61 -13.72
CA GLU A 216 17.45 7.49 -14.42
C GLU A 216 18.56 8.33 -13.76
N GLY A 217 18.21 9.48 -13.19
CA GLY A 217 19.16 10.39 -12.53
C GLY A 217 19.82 9.79 -11.29
N ARG A 218 19.13 8.87 -10.60
CA ARG A 218 19.65 8.17 -9.41
C ARG A 218 20.40 6.89 -9.75
N LYS A 219 20.07 6.20 -10.86
CA LYS A 219 20.85 5.03 -11.34
C LYS A 219 22.31 5.37 -11.62
N LYS A 220 22.57 6.56 -12.17
CA LYS A 220 23.94 7.02 -12.48
C LYS A 220 24.80 7.19 -11.22
N ARG A 221 24.22 7.66 -10.11
CA ARG A 221 24.94 7.83 -8.83
C ARG A 221 25.32 6.52 -8.15
N VAL A 222 24.49 5.47 -8.28
CA VAL A 222 24.80 4.15 -7.69
C VAL A 222 25.90 3.43 -8.48
N ARG A 223 26.05 3.70 -9.79
CA ARG A 223 27.15 3.16 -10.59
C ARG A 223 28.48 3.85 -10.33
N SER A 224 28.48 5.15 -10.00
CA SER A 224 29.73 5.87 -9.72
C SER A 224 30.35 5.55 -8.36
N SER A 225 29.56 5.08 -7.38
CA SER A 225 30.08 4.69 -6.05
C SER A 225 30.73 3.30 -5.99
N TYR A 226 30.88 2.61 -7.13
CA TYR A 226 31.65 1.36 -7.26
C TYR A 226 33.04 1.59 -7.88
N HIS A 227 33.42 2.85 -8.14
CA HIS A 227 34.69 3.23 -8.75
C HIS A 227 35.49 4.27 -7.95
N GLU A 228 35.22 4.41 -6.64
CA GLU A 228 36.08 5.14 -5.71
C GLU A 228 36.57 4.22 -4.59
#